data_AF-A0A183GQ88-F1
#
_entry.id   AF-A0A183GQ88-F1
#
_cell.length_a   1.000
_cell.length_b   1.000
_cell.length_c   1.000
_cell.angle_alpha   90.00
_cell.angle_beta   90.00
_cell.angle_gamma   90.00
#
_symmetry.space_group_name_H-M   'P 1'
#
loop_
_entity.id
_entity.type
_entity.pdbx_description
1 polymer ?
#
loop_
_entity_poly.entity_id
_entity_poly.type
_entity_poly.pdbx_seq_one_letter_code
_entity_poly.pdbx_strand_id
1 'polypeptide(L)'
;METKMLRWMAGVTRLDGIRNEAIRQKFGVTPIADKIREARLRWYGHVLRGKEDSVCKIGLELEVLGKRPRGSPEAALVGYVTHGHESNWRTP
;
A
#
# COMPACT_ATOMS: atom_id res chain seq x y z
N MET A 1 -18.93 -4.79 -2.47
CA MET A 1 -19.27 -3.35 -2.48
C MET A 1 -19.31 -2.79 -3.90
N GLU A 2 -18.31 -3.05 -4.72
CA GLU A 2 -18.13 -2.52 -6.09
C GLU A 2 -19.41 -2.42 -6.95
N THR A 3 -20.27 -3.44 -6.95
CA THR A 3 -21.47 -3.50 -7.80
C THR A 3 -22.78 -3.19 -7.08
N LYS A 4 -22.76 -2.77 -5.81
CA LYS A 4 -24.00 -2.55 -5.02
C LYS A 4 -24.87 -1.44 -5.61
N MET A 5 -24.26 -0.32 -6.00
CA MET A 5 -24.96 0.81 -6.63
C MET A 5 -25.48 0.43 -8.02
N LEU A 6 -24.68 -0.26 -8.83
CA LEU A 6 -25.09 -0.73 -10.16
C LEU A 6 -26.28 -1.70 -10.09
N ARG A 7 -26.28 -2.60 -9.09
CA ARG A 7 -27.41 -3.51 -8.83
C ARG A 7 -28.67 -2.75 -8.43
N TRP A 8 -28.55 -1.77 -7.53
CA TRP A 8 -29.68 -0.95 -7.12
C TRP A 8 -30.29 -0.17 -8.30
N MET A 9 -29.44 0.48 -9.12
CA MET A 9 -29.88 1.18 -10.32
C MET A 9 -30.50 0.25 -11.37
N ALA A 10 -30.04 -1.00 -11.47
CA ALA A 10 -30.61 -2.00 -12.36
C ALA A 10 -31.89 -2.66 -11.81
N GLY A 11 -32.29 -2.39 -10.57
CA GLY A 11 -33.38 -3.07 -9.89
C GLY A 11 -33.10 -4.55 -9.61
N VAL A 12 -31.83 -4.98 -9.63
CA VAL A 12 -31.43 -6.38 -9.50
C VAL A 12 -31.06 -6.71 -8.06
N THR A 13 -31.75 -7.68 -7.51
CA THR A 13 -31.54 -8.22 -6.17
C THR A 13 -30.52 -9.36 -6.18
N ARG A 14 -30.25 -9.96 -5.01
CA ARG A 14 -29.41 -11.17 -4.94
C ARG A 14 -30.17 -12.43 -5.40
N LEU A 15 -31.50 -12.44 -5.33
CA LEU A 15 -32.34 -13.58 -5.69
C LEU A 15 -32.34 -13.85 -7.20
N ASP A 16 -32.17 -12.80 -8.00
CA ASP A 16 -32.15 -12.90 -9.47
C ASP A 16 -30.95 -13.71 -10.00
N GLY A 17 -29.96 -14.02 -9.15
CA GLY A 17 -28.82 -14.87 -9.54
C GLY A 17 -27.90 -14.26 -10.61
N ILE A 18 -28.15 -13.02 -11.03
CA ILE A 18 -27.39 -12.37 -12.10
C ILE A 18 -25.94 -12.14 -11.66
N ARG A 19 -25.00 -12.55 -12.50
CA ARG A 19 -23.56 -12.38 -12.27
C ARG A 19 -23.17 -10.91 -12.31
N ASN A 20 -22.21 -10.52 -11.47
CA ASN A 20 -21.69 -9.15 -11.44
C ASN A 20 -21.08 -8.72 -12.78
N GLU A 21 -20.50 -9.66 -13.54
CA GLU A 21 -20.00 -9.45 -14.92
C GLU A 21 -21.08 -8.85 -15.82
N ALA A 22 -22.26 -9.46 -15.84
CA ALA A 22 -23.39 -9.02 -16.68
C ALA A 22 -23.90 -7.64 -16.26
N ILE A 23 -23.93 -7.36 -14.96
CA ILE A 23 -24.28 -6.02 -14.45
C ILE A 23 -23.27 -4.98 -14.93
N ARG A 24 -21.97 -5.28 -14.83
CA ARG A 24 -20.90 -4.38 -15.30
C ARG A 24 -20.99 -4.15 -16.80
N GLN A 25 -21.18 -5.21 -17.60
CA GLN A 25 -21.34 -5.12 -19.05
C GLN A 25 -22.54 -4.23 -19.44
N LYS A 26 -23.68 -4.36 -18.75
CA LYS A 26 -24.87 -3.53 -18.97
C LYS A 26 -24.60 -2.03 -18.79
N PHE A 27 -23.70 -1.67 -17.86
CA PHE A 27 -23.33 -0.28 -17.59
C PHE A 27 -22.00 0.15 -18.23
N GLY A 28 -21.34 -0.73 -18.99
CA GLY A 28 -20.01 -0.44 -19.56
C GLY A 28 -18.90 -0.20 -18.51
N VAL A 29 -19.06 -0.72 -17.28
CA VAL A 29 -18.11 -0.49 -16.19
C VAL A 29 -17.02 -1.56 -16.19
N THR A 30 -15.75 -1.13 -16.28
CA THR A 30 -14.60 -2.04 -16.16
C THR A 30 -14.46 -2.56 -14.72
N PRO A 31 -14.02 -3.83 -14.51
CA PRO A 31 -13.69 -4.33 -13.19
C PRO A 31 -12.70 -3.44 -12.42
N ILE A 32 -12.93 -3.26 -11.12
CA ILE A 32 -12.04 -2.42 -10.27
C ILE A 32 -10.59 -2.93 -10.23
N ALA A 33 -10.40 -4.25 -10.35
CA ALA A 33 -9.07 -4.86 -10.38
C ALA A 33 -8.25 -4.32 -11.56
N ASP A 34 -8.87 -4.11 -12.72
CA ASP A 34 -8.20 -3.57 -13.90
C ASP A 34 -7.81 -2.10 -13.69
N LYS A 35 -8.65 -1.31 -13.00
CA LYS A 35 -8.33 0.08 -12.63
C LYS A 35 -7.18 0.17 -11.63
N ILE A 36 -7.14 -0.74 -10.66
CA ILE A 36 -6.01 -0.84 -9.72
C ILE A 36 -4.73 -1.23 -10.48
N ARG A 37 -4.83 -2.19 -11.41
CA ARG A 37 -3.69 -2.60 -12.26
C ARG A 37 -3.21 -1.43 -13.12
N GLU A 38 -4.12 -0.71 -13.77
CA GLU A 38 -3.82 0.47 -14.59
C GLU A 38 -3.10 1.55 -13.76
N ALA A 39 -3.60 1.87 -12.56
CA ALA A 39 -2.96 2.86 -11.67
C ALA A 39 -1.54 2.43 -11.25
N ARG A 40 -1.35 1.15 -10.91
CA ARG A 40 -0.03 0.60 -10.57
C ARG A 40 0.94 0.70 -11.74
N LEU A 41 0.50 0.36 -12.95
CA LEU A 41 1.35 0.44 -14.16
C LEU A 41 1.73 1.89 -14.49
N ARG A 42 0.79 2.83 -14.34
CA ARG A 42 1.07 4.26 -14.50
C ARG A 42 2.12 4.74 -13.49
N TRP A 43 2.01 4.30 -12.24
CA TRP A 43 3.01 4.59 -11.20
C TRP A 43 4.37 3.98 -11.53
N TYR A 44 4.45 2.70 -11.92
CA TYR A 44 5.70 2.09 -12.35
C TYR A 44 6.32 2.83 -13.54
N GLY A 45 5.52 3.17 -14.55
CA GLY A 45 6.00 3.95 -15.68
C GLY A 45 6.52 5.33 -15.28
N HIS A 46 5.91 5.97 -14.28
CA HIS A 46 6.43 7.22 -13.71
C HIS A 46 7.78 7.02 -13.03
N VAL A 47 7.92 5.98 -12.20
CA VAL A 47 9.19 5.65 -11.52
C VAL A 47 10.30 5.35 -12.52
N LEU A 48 10.02 4.54 -13.56
CA LEU A 48 11.01 4.13 -14.56
C LEU A 48 11.50 5.30 -15.44
N ARG A 49 10.66 6.31 -15.68
CA ARG A 49 11.04 7.55 -16.40
C ARG A 49 11.70 8.59 -15.49
N GLY A 50 11.66 8.39 -14.18
CA GLY A 50 12.31 9.26 -13.20
C GLY A 50 13.83 9.18 -13.28
N LYS A 51 14.50 10.12 -12.59
CA LYS A 51 15.95 10.13 -12.49
C LYS A 51 16.46 8.92 -11.69
N GLU A 52 17.69 8.48 -11.98
CA GLU A 52 18.34 7.35 -11.34
C GLU A 52 18.52 7.55 -9.83
N ASP A 53 18.83 8.77 -9.43
CA ASP A 53 19.01 9.19 -8.04
C ASP A 53 17.69 9.41 -7.29
N SER A 54 16.54 9.24 -7.95
CA SER A 54 15.26 9.41 -7.29
C SER A 54 15.00 8.28 -6.29
N VAL A 55 14.56 8.66 -5.08
CA VAL A 55 14.25 7.72 -3.99
C VAL A 55 13.30 6.60 -4.44
N CYS A 56 12.33 6.90 -5.30
CA CYS A 56 11.39 5.91 -5.81
C CYS A 56 12.06 4.85 -6.70
N LYS A 57 13.06 5.22 -7.50
CA LYS A 57 13.76 4.29 -8.40
C LYS A 57 14.79 3.45 -7.64
N ILE A 58 15.56 4.10 -6.76
CA ILE A 58 16.44 3.41 -5.81
C ILE A 58 15.63 2.39 -4.97
N GLY A 59 14.49 2.82 -4.42
CA GLY A 59 13.64 1.95 -3.62
C GLY A 59 12.96 0.81 -4.40
N LEU A 60 12.77 0.97 -5.71
CA LEU A 60 12.24 -0.08 -6.59
C LEU A 60 13.27 -1.19 -6.82
N GLU A 61 14.56 -0.83 -6.92
CA GLU A 61 15.67 -1.75 -7.18
C GLU A 61 16.31 -2.31 -5.91
N LEU A 62 16.00 -1.73 -4.75
CA LEU A 62 16.57 -2.12 -3.47
C LEU A 62 16.20 -3.56 -3.09
N GLU A 63 17.21 -4.44 -3.07
CA GLU A 63 17.10 -5.75 -2.43
C GLU A 63 17.26 -5.61 -0.92
N VAL A 64 16.16 -5.72 -0.18
CA VAL A 64 16.19 -5.72 1.28
C VAL A 64 16.58 -7.11 1.78
N LEU A 65 17.82 -7.24 2.26
CA LEU A 65 18.27 -8.44 2.96
C LEU A 65 17.66 -8.49 4.37
N GLY A 66 17.06 -9.64 4.70
CA GLY A 66 16.48 -9.90 6.01
C GLY A 66 14.95 -9.78 6.04
N LYS A 67 14.32 -10.55 6.95
CA LYS A 67 12.88 -10.48 7.19
C LYS A 67 12.64 -9.44 8.28
N ARG A 68 11.71 -8.51 8.05
CA ARG A 68 11.22 -7.63 9.12
C ARG A 68 10.65 -8.50 10.25
N PRO A 69 11.15 -8.40 11.50
CA PRO A 69 10.59 -9.14 12.61
C PRO A 69 9.12 -8.73 12.79
N ARG A 70 8.28 -9.72 13.05
CA ARG A 70 6.85 -9.52 13.23
C ARG A 70 6.63 -8.95 14.62
N GLY A 71 6.32 -7.65 14.70
CA GLY A 71 6.13 -6.96 15.97
C GLY A 71 6.37 -5.46 15.84
N SER A 72 6.05 -4.72 16.90
CA SER A 72 6.53 -3.34 17.04
C SER A 72 8.07 -3.34 17.03
N PRO A 73 8.73 -2.30 16.49
CA PRO A 73 10.14 -2.09 16.78
C PRO A 73 10.35 -2.25 18.27
N GLU A 74 11.26 -3.14 18.65
CA GLU A 74 11.68 -3.27 20.04
C GLU A 74 12.18 -1.90 20.46
N ALA A 75 11.50 -1.29 21.43
CA ALA A 75 11.83 0.04 21.89
C ALA A 75 13.26 0.00 22.45
N ALA A 76 14.23 0.49 21.69
CA ALA A 76 15.57 0.81 22.16
C ALA A 76 15.55 2.02 23.13
N LEU A 77 14.59 2.05 24.05
CA LEU A 77 14.48 2.99 25.16
C LEU A 77 14.78 2.33 26.52
N VAL A 78 14.94 1.01 26.59
CA VAL A 78 15.37 0.32 27.82
C VAL A 78 16.89 0.44 28.04
N GLY A 79 17.68 0.73 27.01
CA GLY A 79 19.12 0.98 27.14
C GLY A 79 19.47 2.34 27.75
N TYR A 80 18.67 3.38 27.45
CA TYR A 80 18.87 4.74 27.97
C TYR A 80 18.59 4.88 29.47
N VAL A 81 17.76 4.00 30.03
CA VAL A 81 17.36 4.07 31.45
C VAL A 81 18.24 3.16 32.33
N THR A 82 18.90 2.15 31.75
CA THR A 82 19.62 1.12 32.53
C THR A 82 21.15 1.30 32.55
N HIS A 83 21.74 2.07 31.63
CA HIS A 83 23.18 2.27 31.57
C HIS A 83 23.55 3.76 31.50
N GLY A 84 23.91 4.35 32.65
CA GLY A 84 24.81 5.50 32.69
C GLY A 84 24.23 6.81 33.26
N HIS A 85 23.94 6.82 34.56
CA HIS A 85 24.29 7.98 35.38
C HIS A 85 25.82 7.97 35.59
N GLU A 86 26.39 9.17 35.78
CA GLU A 86 27.81 9.48 36.06
C GLU A 86 28.80 9.42 34.88
N SER A 87 29.08 10.56 34.25
CA SER A 87 30.09 11.51 34.77
C SER A 87 30.49 12.61 33.76
N ASN A 88 30.73 13.80 34.33
CA ASN A 88 31.62 14.86 33.86
C ASN A 88 31.07 16.00 32.96
N TRP A 89 30.43 16.99 33.59
CA TRP A 89 30.45 18.39 33.13
C TRP A 89 30.99 19.32 34.22
N ARG A 90 32.20 19.03 34.73
CA ARG A 90 32.96 20.01 35.50
C ARG A 90 33.55 21.03 34.51
N THR A 91 32.95 22.22 34.47
CA THR A 91 33.48 23.42 33.84
C THR A 91 34.66 23.97 34.65
N PRO A 92 35.68 24.56 34.01
CA PRO A 92 36.30 25.78 34.48
C PRO A 92 35.44 26.99 34.09
#